data_AF-A0A447XRK7-F1
#
_entry.id   AF-A0A447XRK7-F1
#
_cell.length_a   1.000
_cell.length_b   1.000
_cell.length_c   1.000
_cell.angle_alpha   90.00
_cell.angle_beta   90.00
_cell.angle_gamma   90.00
#
_symmetry.space_group_name_H-M   'P 1'
#
loop_
_entity.id
_entity.type
_entity.pdbx_description
1 polymer ?
#
loop_
_entity_poly.entity_id
_entity_poly.type
_entity_poly.pdbx_seq_one_letter_code
_entity_poly.pdbx_strand_id
1 'polypeptide(L)' 'MLKPDNLPVTFGKNDVEIIARETLYRGFFSLDLYRFSSSSIQRGK' A
#
# COMPACT_ATOMS: atom_id res chain seq x y z
N MET A 1 9.15 -17.14 -16.13
CA MET A 1 8.19 -16.94 -15.02
C MET A 1 9.00 -16.75 -13.74
N LEU A 2 8.90 -15.60 -13.08
CA LEU A 2 9.56 -15.37 -11.79
C LEU A 2 8.81 -16.16 -10.71
N LYS A 3 9.55 -16.86 -9.83
CA LYS A 3 8.95 -17.54 -8.68
C LYS A 3 8.27 -16.48 -7.80
N PRO A 4 7.03 -16.70 -7.33
CA PRO A 4 6.41 -15.79 -6.38
C PRO A 4 7.28 -15.73 -5.12
N ASP A 5 7.49 -14.53 -4.60
CA ASP A 5 8.21 -14.34 -3.35
C ASP A 5 7.47 -15.11 -2.24
N ASN A 6 8.16 -16.05 -1.58
CA ASN A 6 7.62 -16.82 -0.46
C ASN A 6 7.52 -15.91 0.77
N LEU A 7 6.55 -15.01 0.77
CA LEU A 7 6.24 -14.16 1.90
C LEU A 7 5.40 -14.96 2.89
N PRO A 8 5.68 -14.91 4.21
CA PRO A 8 4.85 -15.55 5.23
C PRO A 8 3.50 -14.83 5.43
N VAL A 9 3.15 -13.90 4.55
CA VAL A 9 1.95 -13.06 4.61
C VAL A 9 1.15 -13.19 3.31
N THR A 10 -0.17 -13.17 3.42
CA THR A 10 -1.09 -13.43 2.30
C THR A 10 -1.19 -12.27 1.31
N PHE A 11 -1.02 -11.03 1.78
CA PHE A 11 -1.11 -9.84 0.94
C PHE A 11 0.29 -9.32 0.61
N GLY A 12 0.52 -9.08 -0.69
CA GLY A 12 1.74 -8.50 -1.20
C GLY A 12 1.57 -7.02 -1.53
N LYS A 13 2.65 -6.40 -2.00
CA LYS A 13 2.64 -5.01 -2.48
C LYS A 13 1.65 -4.77 -3.62
N ASN A 14 1.33 -5.80 -4.41
CA ASN A 14 0.39 -5.71 -5.53
C ASN A 14 -1.08 -5.65 -5.08
N ASP A 15 -1.39 -5.99 -3.83
CA ASP A 15 -2.77 -5.98 -3.33
C ASP A 15 -3.19 -4.62 -2.75
N VAL A 16 -2.23 -3.69 -2.60
CA VAL A 16 -2.44 -2.36 -2.02
C VAL A 16 -1.83 -1.30 -2.91
N GLU A 17 -2.63 -0.31 -3.29
CA GLU A 17 -2.18 0.84 -4.08
C GLU A 17 -2.19 2.11 -3.22
N ILE A 18 -1.14 2.91 -3.32
CA ILE A 18 -1.09 4.25 -2.73
C ILE A 18 -1.83 5.18 -3.68
N ILE A 19 -2.94 5.77 -3.21
CA ILE A 19 -3.75 6.69 -4.03
C ILE A 19 -3.33 8.13 -3.80
N ALA A 20 -2.98 8.47 -2.56
CA ALA A 20 -2.55 9.81 -2.22
C ALA A 20 -1.49 9.79 -1.13
N ARG A 21 -0.60 10.78 -1.19
CA ARG A 21 0.33 11.11 -0.13
C ARG A 21 0.31 12.62 0.07
N GLU A 22 -0.01 13.06 1.27
CA GLU A 22 -0.13 14.48 1.61
C GLU A 22 0.78 14.77 2.81
N THR A 23 1.66 15.76 2.70
CA THR A 23 2.45 16.22 3.85
C THR A 23 1.60 17.14 4.71
N LEU A 24 1.29 16.70 5.93
CA LEU A 24 0.49 17.45 6.90
C LEU A 24 1.35 18.43 7.70
N TYR A 25 2.61 18.09 7.94
CA TYR A 25 3.58 18.95 8.60
C TYR A 25 4.97 18.75 8.00
N ARG A 26 5.70 19.85 7.77
CA ARG A 26 7.06 19.83 7.24
C ARG A 26 7.98 20.72 8.07
N GLY A 27 8.93 20.10 8.76
CA GLY A 27 9.97 20.76 9.54
C GLY A 27 11.23 19.89 9.61
N PHE A 28 11.90 19.84 10.77
CA PHE A 28 13.01 18.90 11.00
C PHE A 28 12.55 17.43 10.86
N PHE A 29 11.31 17.15 11.26
CA PHE A 29 10.60 15.93 10.90
C PHE A 29 9.39 16.26 10.02
N SER A 30 8.94 15.29 9.23
CA SER A 30 7.73 15.40 8.42
C SER A 30 6.66 14.46 8.95
N LEU A 31 5.42 14.93 8.93
CA LEU A 31 4.23 14.10 9.09
C LEU A 31 3.55 13.97 7.74
N ASP A 32 3.54 12.76 7.19
CA ASP A 32 2.90 12.46 5.91
C ASP A 32 1.69 11.55 6.12
N LEU A 33 0.56 11.95 5.56
CA LEU A 33 -0.65 11.16 5.46
C LEU A 33 -0.60 10.32 4.18
N TYR A 34 -0.63 9.01 4.31
CA TYR A 34 -0.77 8.09 3.20
C TYR A 34 -2.21 7.58 3.13
N ARG A 35 -2.81 7.64 1.94
CA ARG A 35 -4.10 7.03 1.64
C ARG A 35 -3.87 5.84 0.72
N PHE A 36 -4.42 4.70 1.10
CA PHE A 36 -4.28 3.44 0.38
C PHE A 36 -5.65 2.91 -0.01
N SER A 37 -5.72 2.19 -1.13
CA SER A 37 -6.86 1.34 -1.47
C SER A 37 -6.41 -0.11 -1.55
N SER A 38 -7.29 -0.99 -1.07
CA SER A 38 -7.12 -2.44 -1.19
C SER A 38 -7.79 -2.90 -2.48
N SER A 39 -6.98 -3.44 -3.40
CA SER A 39 -7.47 -3.98 -4.67
C SER A 39 -8.27 -5.28 -4.45
N SER A 40 -8.05 -5.98 -3.33
CA SER A 40 -8.69 -7.26 -3.03
C SER A 40 -10.18 -7.18 -2.70
N ILE A 41 -10.74 -6.00 -2.42
CA ILE A 41 -12.18 -5.85 -2.15
C ILE A 41 -13.05 -6.04 -3.40
N GLN A 42 -12.48 -5.98 -4.62
CA GLN A 42 -13.23 -6.23 -5.86
C GLN A 42 -13.26 -7.70 -6.32
N ARG A 43 -12.52 -8.61 -5.68
CA ARG A 43 -12.47 -10.04 -6.02
C ARG A 43 -13.48 -10.91 -5.25
N GLY A 44 -14.60 -10.30 -4.84
CA GLY A 44 -15.71 -10.95 -4.13
C GLY A 44 -17.06 -10.64 -4.78
N LYS A 45 -17.17 -10.92 -6.08
CA LYS A 45 -18.46 -11.09 -6.78
C LYS A 45 -18.33 -12.23 -7.77
#